data_AF-A0A6L2JXV9-F1
#
_entry.id   AF-A0A6L2JXV9-F1
#
_cell.length_a   1.000
_cell.length_b   1.000
_cell.length_c   1.000
_cell.angle_alpha   90.00
_cell.angle_beta   90.00
_cell.angle_gamma   90.00
#
_symmetry.space_group_name_H-M   'P 1'
#
loop_
_entity.id
_entity.type
_entity.pdbx_description
1 polymer ?
#
loop_
_entity_poly.entity_id
_entity_poly.type
_entity_poly.pdbx_seq_one_letter_code
_entity_poly.pdbx_strand_id
1 'polypeptide(L)'
;MARPLFNEIVTVVIDHDPFFHNNIDCTRKEGISGLLKCTSSIHQLAYGIHAEFLDEYMQISERTSCTALDHFCQPVMQIYRHEYLRKPTMTDVEKLYLHQEEKHGFSGMLGSLDCTDWEWFGCPYAFKAQYVRHDHRLRYLSKYTYF
;
A
#
# COMPACT_ATOMS: atom_id res chain seq x y z
N MET A 1 0.28 3.50 10.67
CA MET A 1 1.39 2.53 10.54
C MET A 1 1.97 2.25 11.92
N ALA A 2 2.36 1.00 12.23
CA ALA A 2 3.02 0.69 13.50
C ALA A 2 4.43 1.30 13.54
N ARG A 3 4.82 1.88 14.68
CA ARG A 3 6.14 2.54 14.84
C ARG A 3 7.34 1.64 14.53
N PRO A 4 7.38 0.36 14.95
CA PRO A 4 8.53 -0.50 14.67
C PRO A 4 8.77 -0.71 13.17
N LEU A 5 7.70 -1.02 12.43
CA LEU A 5 7.77 -1.19 10.97
C LEU A 5 8.20 0.10 10.27
N PHE A 6 7.70 1.25 10.72
CA PHE A 6 8.11 2.53 10.15
C PHE A 6 9.61 2.76 10.34
N ASN A 7 10.13 2.53 11.55
CA ASN A 7 11.56 2.69 11.82
C ASN A 7 12.41 1.74 10.97
N GLU A 8 11.97 0.49 10.80
CA GLU A 8 12.63 -0.50 9.96
C GLU A 8 12.72 -0.04 8.49
N ILE A 9 11.60 0.41 7.92
CA ILE A 9 11.59 0.94 6.55
C ILE A 9 12.52 2.15 6.43
N VAL A 10 12.46 3.08 7.38
CA VAL A 10 13.32 4.28 7.38
C VAL A 10 14.80 3.89 7.44
N THR A 11 15.19 2.97 8.32
CA THR A 11 16.60 2.52 8.41
C THR A 11 17.07 1.88 7.11
N VAL A 12 16.24 1.00 6.55
CA VAL A 12 16.56 0.28 5.32
C VAL A 12 16.69 1.23 4.13
N VAL A 13 15.80 2.22 4.01
CA VAL A 13 15.85 3.22 2.93
C VAL A 13 17.06 4.15 3.09
N ILE A 14 17.36 4.59 4.32
CA ILE A 14 18.53 5.44 4.61
C ILE A 14 19.82 4.72 4.24
N ASP A 15 19.94 3.43 4.61
CA ASP A 15 21.15 2.65 4.34
C ASP A 15 21.33 2.33 2.85
N HIS A 16 20.24 2.25 2.08
CA HIS A 16 20.29 1.88 0.66
C HIS A 16 20.54 3.07 -0.27
N ASP A 17 20.01 4.25 0.05
CA ASP A 17 20.10 5.43 -0.82
C ASP A 17 20.73 6.65 -0.11
N PRO A 18 21.92 7.10 -0.55
CA PRO A 18 22.61 8.27 -0.01
C PRO A 18 21.79 9.57 -0.03
N PHE A 19 20.75 9.67 -0.87
CA PHE A 19 19.85 10.82 -0.88
C PHE A 19 19.21 11.09 0.49
N PHE A 20 18.98 10.04 1.30
CA PHE A 20 18.38 10.16 2.61
C PHE A 20 19.39 10.43 3.73
N HIS A 21 20.69 10.41 3.45
CA HIS A 21 21.68 10.85 4.43
C HIS A 21 21.49 12.33 4.75
N ASN A 22 21.77 12.69 6.01
CA ASN A 22 21.77 14.08 6.43
C ASN A 22 22.95 14.79 5.75
N ASN A 23 22.65 15.74 4.87
CA ASN A 23 23.67 16.56 4.23
C ASN A 23 23.93 17.80 5.08
N ILE A 24 25.20 18.18 5.17
CA ILE A 24 25.61 19.44 5.79
C ILE A 24 25.63 20.50 4.70
N ASP A 25 24.92 21.61 4.92
CA ASP A 25 24.88 22.72 3.96
C ASP A 25 26.18 23.55 3.99
N CYS A 26 26.30 24.50 3.05
CA CYS A 26 27.46 25.39 2.97
C CYS A 26 27.65 26.30 4.20
N THR A 27 26.63 26.41 5.06
CA THR A 27 26.66 27.14 6.33
C THR A 27 26.93 26.24 7.54
N ARG A 28 27.23 24.95 7.32
CA ARG A 28 27.42 23.90 8.33
C ARG A 28 26.16 23.55 9.13
N LYS A 29 24.97 23.86 8.63
CA LYS A 29 23.70 23.40 9.21
C LYS A 29 23.30 22.08 8.59
N GLU A 30 22.67 21.22 9.37
CA GLU A 30 22.05 20.01 8.84
C GLU A 30 20.88 20.40 7.95
N GLY A 31 20.87 19.86 6.73
CA GLY A 31 19.74 19.97 5.82
C GLY A 31 18.57 19.10 6.27
N ILE A 32 17.57 18.98 5.39
CA ILE A 32 16.38 18.15 5.63
C ILE A 32 16.79 16.71 5.93
N SER A 33 16.32 16.20 7.07
CA SER A 33 16.68 14.86 7.54
C SER A 33 16.07 13.74 6.69
N GLY A 34 16.75 12.59 6.64
CA GLY A 34 16.24 11.38 5.98
C GLY A 34 14.87 10.94 6.48
N LEU A 35 14.65 11.07 7.78
CA LEU A 35 13.36 10.79 8.43
C LEU A 35 12.22 11.65 7.85
N LEU A 36 12.46 12.95 7.67
CA LEU A 36 11.44 13.87 7.16
C LEU A 36 11.13 13.59 5.68
N LYS A 37 12.16 13.29 4.87
CA LYS A 37 12.01 12.85 3.48
C LYS A 37 11.17 11.57 3.36
N CYS A 38 11.44 10.57 4.21
CA CYS A 38 10.66 9.33 4.26
C CYS A 38 9.21 9.60 4.69
N THR A 39 9.02 10.47 5.68
CA THR A 39 7.69 10.83 6.18
C THR A 39 6.86 11.53 5.12
N SER A 40 7.45 12.48 4.38
CA SER A 40 6.81 13.14 3.24
C SER A 40 6.40 12.11 2.17
N SER A 41 7.31 11.21 1.80
CA SER A 41 7.03 10.16 0.80
C SER A 41 5.88 9.25 1.20
N ILE A 42 5.84 8.82 2.46
CA ILE A 42 4.76 7.97 2.99
C ILE A 42 3.43 8.73 3.02
N HIS A 43 3.42 10.03 3.33
CA HIS A 43 2.19 10.82 3.29
C HIS A 43 1.64 10.97 1.86
N GLN A 44 2.52 11.22 0.88
CA GLN A 44 2.14 11.27 -0.53
C GLN A 44 1.52 9.93 -0.98
N LEU A 45 2.13 8.80 -0.60
CA LEU A 45 1.65 7.46 -0.97
C LEU A 45 0.36 7.05 -0.24
N ALA A 46 0.25 7.33 1.06
CA ALA A 46 -0.88 6.87 1.88
C ALA A 46 -2.15 7.67 1.64
N TYR A 47 -2.02 8.97 1.38
CA TYR A 47 -3.16 9.89 1.28
C TYR A 47 -3.35 10.45 -0.13
N GLY A 48 -2.46 10.17 -1.07
CA GLY A 48 -2.52 10.75 -2.42
C GLY A 48 -2.35 12.27 -2.42
N ILE A 49 -1.66 12.81 -1.41
CA ILE A 49 -1.48 14.26 -1.23
C ILE A 49 -0.46 14.78 -2.23
N HIS A 50 -0.74 15.95 -2.81
CA HIS A 50 0.21 16.68 -3.65
C HIS A 50 1.41 17.19 -2.86
N ALA A 51 2.60 17.10 -3.45
CA ALA A 51 3.86 17.55 -2.84
C ALA A 51 3.83 19.03 -2.39
N GLU A 52 3.07 19.90 -3.06
CA GLU A 52 2.91 21.31 -2.70
C GLU A 52 2.28 21.49 -1.30
N PHE A 53 1.31 20.64 -0.93
CA PHE A 53 0.67 20.70 0.39
C PHE A 53 1.65 20.36 1.53
N LEU A 54 2.67 19.56 1.25
CA LEU A 54 3.67 19.18 2.23
C LEU A 54 4.68 20.29 2.53
N ASP A 55 4.80 21.30 1.66
CA ASP A 55 5.63 22.46 1.94
C ASP A 55 5.06 23.27 3.11
N GLU A 56 3.74 23.46 3.15
CA GLU A 56 3.07 24.16 4.26
C GLU A 56 3.17 23.38 5.58
N TYR A 57 2.99 22.05 5.54
CA TYR A 57 2.95 21.22 6.76
C TYR A 57 4.33 20.78 7.28
N MET A 58 5.24 20.38 6.38
CA MET A 58 6.54 19.80 6.72
C MET A 58 7.72 20.72 6.40
N GLN A 59 7.49 21.90 5.80
CA GLN A 59 8.53 22.83 5.35
C GLN A 59 9.55 22.15 4.41
N ILE A 60 9.04 21.27 3.54
CA ILE A 60 9.80 20.62 2.48
C ILE A 60 9.31 21.15 1.14
N SER A 61 10.22 21.71 0.34
CA SER A 61 9.86 22.19 -0.99
C SER A 61 9.30 21.07 -1.86
N GLU A 62 8.30 21.40 -2.69
CA GLU A 62 7.63 20.48 -3.60
C GLU A 62 8.63 19.60 -4.38
N ARG A 63 9.67 20.22 -4.96
CA ARG A 63 10.73 19.51 -5.70
C ARG A 63 11.42 18.45 -4.86
N THR A 64 11.77 18.77 -3.62
CA THR A 64 12.43 17.84 -2.70
C THR A 64 11.48 16.73 -2.30
N SER A 65 10.19 17.04 -2.11
CA SER A 65 9.15 16.08 -1.78
C SER A 65 8.91 15.07 -2.92
N CYS A 66 8.83 15.54 -4.17
CA CYS A 66 8.71 14.66 -5.34
C CYS A 66 9.96 13.80 -5.53
N THR A 67 11.14 14.40 -5.43
CA THR A 67 12.42 13.67 -5.55
C THR A 67 12.55 12.62 -4.45
N ALA A 68 12.17 12.96 -3.21
CA ALA A 68 12.16 12.03 -2.10
C ALA A 68 11.22 10.85 -2.35
N LEU A 69 10.05 11.07 -2.95
CA LEU A 69 9.13 10.00 -3.30
C LEU A 69 9.73 9.02 -4.31
N ASP A 70 10.38 9.54 -5.36
CA ASP A 70 11.02 8.70 -6.37
C ASP A 70 12.15 7.86 -5.75
N HIS A 71 13.02 8.52 -4.98
CA HIS A 71 14.13 7.88 -4.26
C HIS A 71 13.65 6.94 -3.14
N PHE A 72 12.46 7.14 -2.59
CA PHE A 72 11.86 6.25 -1.59
C PHE A 72 11.29 4.99 -2.24
N CYS A 73 10.63 5.11 -3.40
CA CYS A 73 9.99 3.98 -4.06
C CYS A 73 10.99 2.96 -4.60
N GLN A 74 12.14 3.39 -5.11
CA GLN A 74 13.17 2.49 -5.65
C GLN A 74 13.68 1.44 -4.63
N PRO A 75 14.22 1.81 -3.45
CA PRO A 75 14.69 0.86 -2.44
C PRO A 75 13.56 -0.01 -1.90
N VAL A 76 12.38 0.59 -1.66
CA VAL A 76 11.21 -0.15 -1.18
C VAL A 76 10.80 -1.23 -2.18
N MET A 77 10.74 -0.90 -3.47
CA MET A 77 10.49 -1.88 -4.52
C MET A 77 11.62 -2.91 -4.60
N GLN A 78 12.89 -2.52 -4.52
CA GLN A 78 13.98 -3.48 -4.67
C GLN A 78 14.00 -4.52 -3.55
N ILE A 79 13.72 -4.10 -2.31
CA ILE A 79 13.85 -4.92 -1.10
C ILE A 79 12.57 -5.75 -0.89
N TYR A 80 11.41 -5.09 -0.88
CA TYR A 80 10.15 -5.73 -0.51
C TYR A 80 9.42 -6.38 -1.69
N ARG A 81 9.86 -6.20 -2.94
CA ARG A 81 9.11 -6.73 -4.10
C ARG A 81 8.93 -8.24 -4.09
N HIS A 82 9.98 -8.97 -3.72
CA HIS A 82 9.97 -10.42 -3.79
C HIS A 82 9.05 -11.04 -2.73
N GLU A 83 8.94 -10.40 -1.57
CA GLU A 83 8.18 -10.90 -0.43
C GLU A 83 6.75 -10.35 -0.40
N TYR A 84 6.58 -9.03 -0.55
CA TYR A 84 5.31 -8.34 -0.31
C TYR A 84 4.62 -7.80 -1.56
N LEU A 85 5.35 -7.49 -2.65
CA LEU A 85 4.73 -7.00 -3.90
C LEU A 85 4.53 -8.10 -4.96
N ARG A 86 4.72 -9.38 -4.57
CA ARG A 86 4.37 -10.52 -5.43
C ARG A 86 2.89 -10.85 -5.34
N LYS A 87 2.41 -11.66 -6.28
CA LYS A 87 1.07 -12.26 -6.17
C LYS A 87 1.00 -13.07 -4.85
N PRO A 88 -0.02 -12.83 -4.01
CA PRO A 88 -0.16 -13.57 -2.76
C PRO A 88 -0.38 -15.06 -3.05
N THR A 89 0.24 -15.91 -2.25
CA THR A 89 0.00 -17.35 -2.25
C THR A 89 -1.20 -17.68 -1.39
N MET A 90 -1.74 -18.89 -1.52
CA MET A 90 -2.86 -19.35 -0.67
C MET A 90 -2.54 -19.22 0.82
N THR A 91 -1.30 -19.49 1.23
CA THR A 91 -0.88 -19.34 2.64
C THR A 91 -0.83 -17.89 3.10
N ASP A 92 -0.49 -16.94 2.21
CA ASP A 92 -0.51 -15.51 2.55
C ASP A 92 -1.96 -15.05 2.75
N VAL A 93 -2.85 -15.50 1.87
CA VAL A 93 -4.28 -15.22 1.93
C VAL A 93 -4.91 -15.79 3.21
N GLU A 94 -4.62 -17.04 3.56
CA GLU A 94 -5.08 -17.66 4.81
C GLU A 94 -4.63 -16.90 6.06
N LYS A 95 -3.36 -16.49 6.12
CA LYS A 95 -2.84 -15.67 7.23
C LYS A 95 -3.55 -14.34 7.35
N LEU A 96 -3.84 -13.69 6.22
CA LEU A 96 -4.59 -12.43 6.21
C LEU A 96 -6.01 -12.63 6.72
N TYR A 97 -6.69 -13.71 6.34
CA TYR A 97 -8.01 -14.04 6.86
C TYR A 97 -8.00 -14.24 8.37
N LEU A 98 -7.09 -15.07 8.89
CA LEU A 98 -6.98 -15.32 10.33
C LEU A 98 -6.80 -14.01 11.12
N HIS A 99 -5.87 -13.16 10.68
CA HIS A 99 -5.61 -11.88 11.33
C HIS A 99 -6.83 -10.94 11.28
N GLN A 100 -7.55 -10.94 10.16
CA GLN A 100 -8.72 -10.10 9.96
C GLN A 100 -9.93 -10.59 10.75
N GLU A 101 -10.13 -11.89 10.86
CA GLU A 101 -11.16 -12.51 11.70
C GLU A 101 -10.91 -12.22 13.18
N GLU A 102 -9.67 -12.37 13.67
CA GLU A 102 -9.29 -12.03 15.05
C GLU A 102 -9.58 -10.56 15.38
N LYS A 103 -9.31 -9.65 14.44
CA LYS A 103 -9.42 -8.21 14.67
C LYS A 103 -10.83 -7.64 14.44
N HIS A 104 -11.58 -8.19 13.48
CA HIS A 104 -12.83 -7.61 12.98
C HIS A 104 -14.03 -8.57 12.99
N GLY A 105 -13.84 -9.86 13.29
CA GLY A 105 -14.93 -10.83 13.49
C GLY A 105 -15.71 -11.26 12.24
N PHE A 106 -15.33 -10.80 11.04
CA PHE A 106 -15.99 -11.15 9.77
C PHE A 106 -15.02 -11.07 8.57
N SER A 107 -14.98 -12.12 7.74
CA SER A 107 -14.00 -12.32 6.65
C SER A 107 -14.23 -11.50 5.37
N GLY A 108 -15.18 -10.56 5.38
CA GLY A 108 -15.68 -9.88 4.17
C GLY A 108 -14.77 -8.81 3.56
N MET A 109 -13.51 -8.66 3.97
CA MET A 109 -12.70 -7.49 3.63
C MET A 109 -11.52 -7.73 2.68
N LEU A 110 -11.20 -8.97 2.30
CA LEU A 110 -10.18 -9.23 1.28
C LEU A 110 -10.77 -9.06 -0.14
N GLY A 111 -11.38 -7.91 -0.41
CA GLY A 111 -12.12 -7.69 -1.67
C GLY A 111 -12.82 -6.34 -1.86
N SER A 112 -12.86 -5.41 -0.89
CA SER A 112 -13.53 -4.13 -1.13
C SER A 112 -12.63 -3.12 -1.86
N LEU A 113 -12.45 -3.33 -3.16
CA LEU A 113 -12.43 -2.26 -4.17
C LEU A 113 -12.58 -2.80 -5.60
N ASP A 114 -12.28 -4.08 -5.87
CA ASP A 114 -12.59 -4.73 -7.16
C ASP A 114 -13.08 -6.17 -6.96
N CYS A 115 -14.36 -6.31 -6.58
CA CYS A 115 -15.07 -7.59 -6.56
C CYS A 115 -15.43 -8.12 -7.96
N THR A 116 -14.82 -7.62 -9.04
CA THR A 116 -15.33 -7.89 -10.40
C THR A 116 -14.71 -9.12 -11.07
N ASP A 117 -13.53 -9.57 -10.66
CA ASP A 117 -12.74 -10.52 -11.46
C ASP A 117 -12.30 -11.83 -10.76
N TRP A 118 -12.63 -12.05 -9.48
CA TRP A 118 -12.30 -13.32 -8.81
C TRP A 118 -13.54 -14.16 -8.55
N GLU A 119 -13.58 -15.39 -9.06
CA GLU A 119 -14.63 -16.36 -8.71
C GLU A 119 -14.44 -16.82 -7.25
N TRP A 120 -15.29 -16.33 -6.35
CA TRP A 120 -15.36 -16.80 -4.97
C TRP A 120 -16.20 -18.08 -4.89
N PHE A 121 -15.63 -19.18 -4.37
CA PHE A 121 -16.37 -20.43 -4.12
C PHE A 121 -17.34 -20.34 -2.90
N GLY A 122 -17.48 -19.17 -2.27
CA GLY A 122 -18.28 -18.98 -1.05
C GLY A 122 -19.01 -17.63 -0.91
N CYS A 123 -19.20 -16.87 -1.99
CA CYS A 123 -19.93 -15.60 -1.91
C CYS A 123 -21.40 -15.83 -1.47
N PRO A 124 -21.87 -15.21 -0.37
CA PRO A 124 -23.27 -15.34 0.04
C PRO A 124 -24.21 -14.86 -1.05
N TYR A 125 -25.12 -15.72 -1.49
CA TYR A 125 -26.02 -15.45 -2.62
C TYR A 125 -26.81 -14.14 -2.47
N ALA A 126 -27.08 -13.72 -1.24
CA ALA A 126 -27.79 -12.48 -0.91
C ALA A 126 -27.12 -11.19 -1.42
N PHE A 127 -25.79 -11.19 -1.63
CA PHE A 127 -25.02 -10.00 -2.04
C PHE A 127 -24.46 -10.09 -3.47
N LYS A 128 -24.67 -11.23 -4.14
CA LYS A 128 -24.14 -11.50 -5.48
C LYS A 128 -24.62 -10.50 -6.56
N ALA A 129 -25.79 -9.89 -6.37
CA ALA A 129 -26.41 -9.01 -7.37
C ALA A 129 -26.07 -7.52 -7.22
N GLN A 130 -25.44 -7.09 -6.12
CA GLN A 130 -25.18 -5.67 -5.87
C GLN A 130 -23.98 -5.10 -6.64
N TYR A 131 -23.10 -5.96 -7.17
CA TYR A 131 -21.83 -5.56 -7.80
C TYR A 131 -21.58 -6.21 -9.17
N VAL A 132 -22.63 -6.72 -9.85
CA VAL A 132 -22.50 -7.21 -11.22
C VAL A 132 -22.55 -6.02 -12.17
N ARG A 133 -21.43 -5.69 -12.83
CA ARG A 133 -21.44 -4.74 -13.96
C ARG A 133 -22.39 -5.29 -15.04
N HIS A 134 -23.28 -4.43 -15.54
CA HIS A 134 -24.38 -4.79 -16.45
C HIS A 134 -23.91 -5.15 -17.88
N ASP A 135 -22.59 -5.17 -18.09
CA ASP A 135 -21.94 -5.03 -19.39
C ASP A 135 -21.54 -6.39 -19.97
N HIS A 136 -21.49 -7.45 -19.16
CA HIS A 136 -21.22 -8.82 -19.61
C HIS A 136 -22.51 -9.63 -19.79
N ARG A 137 -23.12 -9.44 -20.95
CA ARG A 137 -24.25 -10.25 -21.42
C ARG A 137 -23.78 -11.59 -21.95
N LEU A 138 -23.37 -12.55 -21.11
CA LEU A 138 -23.21 -13.95 -21.56
C LEU A 138 -23.67 -15.01 -20.54
N ARG A 139 -24.87 -15.53 -20.85
CA ARG A 139 -25.31 -16.93 -20.78
C ARG A 139 -25.25 -17.64 -19.43
N TYR A 140 -26.36 -17.49 -18.70
CA TYR A 140 -26.89 -18.54 -17.83
C TYR A 140 -27.05 -19.85 -18.61
N LEU A 141 -26.25 -20.85 -18.30
CA LEU A 141 -26.59 -22.25 -18.54
C LEU A 141 -26.53 -23.00 -17.22
N SER A 142 -27.73 -23.19 -16.66
CA SER A 142 -28.22 -24.41 -16.02
C SER A 142 -27.19 -25.49 -15.72
N LYS A 143 -27.08 -25.81 -14.42
CA LYS A 143 -26.73 -27.07 -13.73
C LYS A 143 -26.14 -26.60 -12.39
N TYR A 144 -26.74 -26.80 -11.23
CA TYR A 144 -27.18 -28.07 -10.67
C TYR A 144 -28.33 -27.89 -9.66
N THR A 145 -29.26 -28.83 -9.76
CA THR A 145 -30.35 -29.15 -8.83
C THR A 145 -29.82 -29.86 -7.57
N TYR A 146 -30.37 -29.47 -6.42
CA TYR A 146 -30.54 -30.18 -5.13
C TYR A 146 -29.79 -31.50 -4.87
N PHE A 147 -28.97 -31.53 -3.82
CA PHE A 147 -29.24 -32.22 -2.54
C PHE A 147 -28.39 -31.61 -1.42
#